data_AF-A0A7S3I9I3-F1
#
_entry.id   AF-A0A7S3I9I3-F1
#
_cell.length_a   1.000
_cell.length_b   1.000
_cell.length_c   1.000
_cell.angle_alpha   90.00
_cell.angle_beta   90.00
_cell.angle_gamma   90.00
#
_symmetry.space_group_name_H-M   'P 1'
#
loop_
_entity.id
_entity.type
_entity.pdbx_description
1 polymer ?
#
loop_
_entity_poly.entity_id
_entity_poly.type
_entity_poly.pdbx_seq_one_letter_code
_entity_poly.pdbx_strand_id
1 'polypeptide(L)'
;KQVPFVSKKLIEGYQRTKNTSQNILSAELLTTQDIYEVPWRNLIGVEHLDTSAFAVHFPHQQALVVKGSQSIVQDYFSYLVSSVLQVKTPLTRLVQYTDPEFKLMLNSLRSKAYSDFFLDNKISRELDRPFLVVMEYIPSVSLRTLDRNQISEVFSKDSERLRQLGNTLALDLFLNNSDRVPLIWNNEGNPNNFLVEFRETFGNLVAIDSSCFCISSSQMMYQDYLERLFNYVKTTFEDLEEIINGRTLGKVSIQSMDPVKEFFEKHLSVSLNNSQLFQVLKGMVKGFFEVSQVEETQLLEVYESTRQYPSEDKLGFWQAGMASINLGFLRDTKAIIEKLTDNHSENTSWVLSTYESDESPLY
;
A
#
# COMPACT_ATOMS: atom_id res chain seq x y z
N LYS A 1 14.28 -19.10 -9.38
CA LYS A 1 13.44 -18.46 -8.35
C LYS A 1 14.22 -17.24 -7.86
N GLN A 2 14.12 -16.13 -8.60
CA GLN A 2 14.83 -14.89 -8.31
C GLN A 2 14.02 -14.12 -7.26
N VAL A 3 14.69 -13.70 -6.20
CA VAL A 3 14.22 -12.67 -5.27
C VAL A 3 15.10 -11.47 -5.55
N PRO A 4 14.70 -10.50 -6.39
CA PRO A 4 15.43 -9.27 -6.54
C PRO A 4 14.76 -8.26 -5.61
N PHE A 5 15.35 -8.10 -4.45
CA PHE A 5 15.38 -6.79 -3.87
C PHE A 5 16.67 -6.70 -3.08
N VAL A 6 17.12 -5.48 -2.88
CA VAL A 6 18.18 -5.07 -1.95
C VAL A 6 18.02 -5.72 -0.55
N SER A 7 16.88 -6.37 -0.26
CA SER A 7 16.56 -7.20 0.91
C SER A 7 17.69 -8.16 1.30
N LYS A 8 18.32 -8.91 0.39
CA LYS A 8 19.34 -9.88 0.84
C LYS A 8 20.57 -9.18 1.44
N LYS A 9 21.07 -8.12 0.81
CA LYS A 9 22.21 -7.35 1.33
C LYS A 9 21.84 -6.53 2.57
N LEU A 10 20.63 -5.98 2.64
CA LEU A 10 20.13 -5.25 3.80
C LEU A 10 19.89 -6.16 5.00
N ILE A 11 19.26 -7.32 4.78
CA ILE A 11 19.02 -8.34 5.79
C ILE A 11 20.34 -8.97 6.26
N GLU A 12 21.26 -9.28 5.34
CA GLU A 12 22.61 -9.75 5.71
C GLU A 12 23.39 -8.69 6.49
N GLY A 13 23.23 -7.41 6.15
CA GLY A 13 23.79 -6.28 6.91
C GLY A 13 23.22 -6.21 8.33
N TYR A 14 21.91 -6.31 8.47
CA TYR A 14 21.20 -6.32 9.76
C TYR A 14 21.56 -7.53 10.64
N GLN A 15 21.67 -8.73 10.05
CA GLN A 15 22.07 -9.93 10.80
C GLN A 15 23.53 -9.85 11.30
N ARG A 16 24.41 -9.14 10.59
CA ARG A 16 25.79 -8.89 11.03
C ARG A 16 25.87 -7.85 12.16
N THR A 17 25.02 -6.83 12.17
CA THR A 17 25.02 -5.81 13.24
C THR A 17 24.48 -6.34 14.57
N LYS A 18 23.53 -7.29 14.56
CA LYS A 18 23.05 -7.94 15.80
C LYS A 18 24.09 -8.83 16.49
N ASN A 19 25.02 -9.41 15.72
CA ASN A 19 26.03 -10.35 16.23
C ASN A 19 27.40 -9.74 16.52
N THR A 20 27.61 -8.45 16.19
CA THR A 20 28.92 -7.81 16.35
C THR A 20 28.76 -6.42 16.95
N SER A 21 29.05 -6.27 18.24
CA SER A 21 29.33 -4.96 18.82
C SER A 21 30.61 -4.43 18.16
N GLN A 22 30.45 -3.40 17.34
CA GLN A 22 31.49 -2.69 16.58
C GLN A 22 31.80 -3.23 15.17
N ASN A 23 31.55 -2.33 14.22
CA ASN A 23 32.14 -2.18 12.89
C ASN A 23 31.69 -3.12 11.74
N ILE A 24 31.23 -2.44 10.68
CA ILE A 24 31.11 -2.85 9.27
C ILE A 24 29.75 -3.43 8.85
N LEU A 25 28.90 -2.56 8.29
CA LEU A 25 28.58 -2.58 6.86
C LEU A 25 27.96 -1.22 6.45
N SER A 26 28.80 -0.31 5.97
CA SER A 26 28.40 0.75 5.05
C SER A 26 28.08 0.13 3.68
N ALA A 27 27.10 -0.77 3.61
CA ALA A 27 26.31 -0.83 2.39
C ALA A 27 25.56 0.50 2.42
N GLU A 28 26.17 1.53 1.84
CA GLU A 28 25.53 2.84 1.73
C GLU A 28 24.11 2.59 1.18
N LEU A 29 23.13 3.09 1.93
CA LEU A 29 21.72 2.85 1.65
C LEU A 29 21.32 3.72 0.48
N LEU A 30 20.64 3.12 -0.50
CA LEU A 30 20.07 3.90 -1.59
C LEU A 30 19.11 4.96 -1.01
N THR A 31 19.20 6.17 -1.51
CA THR A 31 18.25 7.25 -1.23
C THR A 31 17.31 7.45 -2.42
N THR A 32 16.17 8.11 -2.23
CA THR A 32 15.27 8.40 -3.34
C THR A 32 15.86 9.48 -4.26
N GLN A 33 15.73 9.27 -5.57
CA GLN A 33 15.92 10.29 -6.60
C GLN A 33 14.63 11.13 -6.68
N ASP A 34 14.74 12.44 -6.86
CA ASP A 34 13.57 13.27 -7.15
C ASP A 34 12.90 12.75 -8.43
N ILE A 35 11.65 12.32 -8.28
CA ILE A 35 10.89 11.72 -9.36
C ILE A 35 10.52 12.77 -10.42
N TYR A 36 10.44 14.06 -10.11
CA TYR A 36 10.02 15.10 -11.06
C TYR A 36 11.18 15.63 -11.92
N GLU A 37 12.40 15.62 -11.38
CA GLU A 37 13.62 16.07 -12.07
C GLU A 37 14.60 14.92 -12.27
N VAL A 38 14.25 13.98 -13.15
CA VAL A 38 15.05 12.75 -13.35
C VAL A 38 16.16 12.95 -14.38
N PRO A 39 17.46 12.79 -14.01
CA PRO A 39 18.57 12.92 -14.93
C PRO A 39 18.78 11.62 -15.72
N TRP A 40 17.83 11.22 -16.58
CA TRP A 40 17.82 9.92 -17.29
C TRP A 40 19.15 9.54 -17.97
N ARG A 41 19.89 10.52 -18.50
CA ARG A 41 21.20 10.31 -19.15
C ARG A 41 22.30 9.86 -18.18
N ASN A 42 22.16 10.18 -16.90
CA ASN A 42 23.14 9.90 -15.85
C ASN A 42 22.89 8.57 -15.15
N LEU A 43 21.86 7.83 -15.57
CA LEU A 43 21.52 6.51 -15.05
C LEU A 43 22.75 5.59 -15.07
N ILE A 44 23.00 4.86 -13.99
CA ILE A 44 24.16 3.96 -13.83
C ILE A 44 23.77 2.48 -13.85
N GLY A 45 22.52 2.12 -13.55
CA GLY A 45 22.06 0.73 -13.58
C GLY A 45 20.54 0.59 -13.54
N VAL A 46 20.06 -0.59 -13.92
CA VAL A 46 18.66 -0.99 -13.86
C VAL A 46 18.58 -2.41 -13.30
N GLU A 47 17.65 -2.64 -12.39
CA GLU A 47 17.36 -3.97 -11.83
C GLU A 47 15.87 -4.29 -12.04
N HIS A 48 15.58 -5.49 -12.52
CA HIS A 48 14.21 -6.00 -12.60
C HIS A 48 13.77 -6.49 -11.21
N LEU A 49 12.73 -5.90 -10.63
CA LEU A 49 12.31 -6.15 -9.24
C LEU A 49 11.24 -7.23 -9.15
N ASP A 50 10.19 -7.07 -9.93
CA ASP A 50 9.09 -8.03 -10.07
C ASP A 50 8.42 -7.84 -11.43
N THR A 51 7.40 -8.66 -11.74
CA THR A 51 6.69 -8.75 -13.02
C THR A 51 6.85 -7.55 -13.94
N SER A 52 6.40 -6.35 -13.53
CA SER A 52 6.47 -5.13 -14.35
C SER A 52 7.19 -3.93 -13.73
N ALA A 53 7.95 -4.11 -12.63
CA ALA A 53 8.64 -3.03 -11.91
C ALA A 53 10.17 -3.13 -12.01
N PHE A 54 10.83 -1.99 -12.13
CA PHE A 54 12.28 -1.87 -12.30
C PHE A 54 12.86 -0.81 -11.35
N ALA A 55 13.86 -1.16 -10.56
CA ALA A 55 14.66 -0.17 -9.85
C ALA A 55 15.65 0.46 -10.82
N VAL A 56 15.75 1.79 -10.76
CA VAL A 56 16.60 2.58 -11.61
C VAL A 56 17.60 3.33 -10.75
N HIS A 57 18.89 3.11 -10.99
CA HIS A 57 19.97 3.61 -10.15
C HIS A 57 20.69 4.80 -10.81
N PHE A 58 21.03 5.77 -9.99
CA PHE A 58 21.76 6.99 -10.34
C PHE A 58 23.04 7.12 -9.49
N PRO A 59 23.95 8.05 -9.84
CA PRO A 59 25.10 8.38 -9.00
C PRO A 59 24.66 8.81 -7.59
N HIS A 60 25.61 8.85 -6.65
CA HIS A 60 25.33 9.21 -5.25
C HIS A 60 24.26 8.34 -4.59
N GLN A 61 24.12 7.10 -5.05
CA GLN A 61 23.24 6.10 -4.45
C GLN A 61 21.76 6.45 -4.52
N GLN A 62 21.37 7.23 -5.52
CA GLN A 62 19.97 7.57 -5.70
C GLN A 62 19.26 6.50 -6.53
N ALA A 63 18.00 6.24 -6.23
CA ALA A 63 17.17 5.34 -6.99
C ALA A 63 15.72 5.84 -7.09
N LEU A 64 15.04 5.38 -8.13
CA LEU A 64 13.58 5.46 -8.27
C LEU A 64 13.08 4.14 -8.86
N VAL A 65 11.77 3.96 -8.97
CA VAL A 65 11.19 2.79 -9.63
C VAL A 65 10.40 3.22 -10.87
N VAL A 66 10.59 2.48 -11.96
CA VAL A 66 9.77 2.58 -13.18
C VAL A 66 8.91 1.32 -13.28
N LYS A 67 7.60 1.49 -13.47
CA LYS A 67 6.66 0.36 -13.54
C LYS A 67 5.73 0.49 -14.74
N GLY A 68 5.53 -0.61 -15.45
CA GLY A 68 4.39 -0.78 -16.36
C GLY A 68 3.18 -1.32 -15.59
N SER A 69 1.98 -0.83 -15.89
CA SER A 69 0.75 -1.37 -15.28
C SER A 69 -0.35 -1.57 -16.31
N GLN A 70 -1.12 -2.65 -16.15
CA GLN A 70 -2.31 -2.91 -16.95
C GLN A 70 -3.53 -2.12 -16.44
N SER A 71 -3.53 -1.75 -15.17
CA SER A 71 -4.56 -0.99 -14.47
C SER A 71 -4.08 0.41 -14.08
N ILE A 72 -3.18 1.02 -14.87
CA ILE A 72 -2.48 2.25 -14.49
C ILE A 72 -3.41 3.42 -14.17
N VAL A 73 -4.60 3.47 -14.78
CA VAL A 73 -5.62 4.50 -14.49
C VAL A 73 -6.16 4.34 -13.08
N GLN A 74 -6.51 3.10 -12.71
CA GLN A 74 -6.96 2.73 -11.37
C GLN A 74 -5.84 2.91 -10.34
N ASP A 75 -4.61 2.53 -10.68
CA ASP A 75 -3.44 2.69 -9.80
C ASP A 75 -3.20 4.17 -9.48
N TYR A 76 -3.26 5.05 -10.50
CA TYR A 76 -3.07 6.48 -10.33
C TYR A 76 -4.22 7.14 -9.58
N PHE A 77 -5.47 6.78 -9.89
CA PHE A 77 -6.63 7.22 -9.12
C PHE A 77 -6.51 6.84 -7.65
N SER A 78 -6.18 5.58 -7.36
CA SER A 78 -5.98 5.10 -6.00
C SER A 78 -4.84 5.80 -5.27
N TYR A 79 -3.75 6.13 -5.95
CA TYR A 79 -2.66 6.90 -5.37
C TYR A 79 -3.14 8.29 -4.92
N LEU A 80 -3.92 8.99 -5.75
CA LEU A 80 -4.51 10.27 -5.38
C LEU A 80 -5.50 10.14 -4.22
N VAL A 81 -6.37 9.12 -4.22
CA VAL A 81 -7.28 8.85 -3.09
C VAL A 81 -6.51 8.54 -1.82
N SER A 82 -5.43 7.76 -1.89
CA SER A 82 -4.59 7.45 -0.72
C SER A 82 -3.97 8.71 -0.10
N SER A 83 -3.68 9.72 -0.91
CA SER A 83 -3.18 11.01 -0.44
C SER A 83 -4.26 11.80 0.33
N VAL A 84 -5.52 11.76 -0.14
CA VAL A 84 -6.67 12.36 0.57
C VAL A 84 -6.87 11.69 1.93
N LEU A 85 -6.75 10.36 1.98
CA LEU A 85 -6.92 9.55 3.19
C LEU A 85 -5.66 9.40 4.03
N GLN A 86 -4.58 10.12 3.69
CA GLN A 86 -3.30 10.10 4.42
C GLN A 86 -2.70 8.70 4.62
N VAL A 87 -3.00 7.77 3.71
CA VAL A 87 -2.40 6.43 3.72
C VAL A 87 -1.04 6.49 3.02
N LYS A 88 0.00 6.01 3.71
CA LYS A 88 1.36 6.08 3.20
C LYS A 88 1.57 5.14 2.00
N THR A 89 1.78 5.74 0.83
CA THR A 89 2.14 5.08 -0.43
C THR A 89 3.37 5.79 -1.03
N PRO A 90 4.13 5.15 -1.95
CA PRO A 90 5.23 5.82 -2.62
C PRO A 90 4.74 7.01 -3.46
N LEU A 91 5.47 8.13 -3.44
CA LEU A 91 5.15 9.24 -4.36
C LEU A 91 5.15 8.73 -5.80
N THR A 92 4.13 9.13 -6.56
CA THR A 92 3.87 8.56 -7.88
C THR A 92 3.54 9.66 -8.87
N ARG A 93 4.11 9.55 -10.07
CA ARG A 93 3.67 10.28 -11.27
C ARG A 93 3.68 9.35 -12.46
N LEU A 94 3.05 9.77 -13.55
CA LEU A 94 3.11 9.05 -14.81
C LEU A 94 4.01 9.78 -15.83
N VAL A 95 4.40 9.05 -16.86
CA VAL A 95 5.06 9.54 -18.06
C VAL A 95 4.28 8.97 -19.24
N GLN A 96 3.80 9.84 -20.13
CA GLN A 96 3.02 9.45 -21.31
C GLN A 96 3.90 9.34 -22.55
N TYR A 97 3.52 8.47 -23.50
CA TYR A 97 4.33 8.18 -24.70
C TYR A 97 4.62 9.38 -25.61
N THR A 98 3.80 10.44 -25.52
CA THR A 98 3.97 11.71 -26.24
C THR A 98 5.05 12.58 -25.62
N ASP A 99 5.38 12.39 -24.35
CA ASP A 99 6.39 13.19 -23.67
C ASP A 99 7.78 12.87 -24.24
N PRO A 100 8.61 13.89 -24.53
CA PRO A 100 10.01 13.68 -24.89
C PRO A 100 10.77 12.85 -23.84
N GLU A 101 10.37 12.98 -22.57
CA GLU A 101 10.88 12.20 -21.44
C GLU A 101 10.70 10.68 -21.66
N PHE A 102 9.57 10.24 -22.19
CA PHE A 102 9.24 8.82 -22.34
C PHE A 102 10.28 8.07 -23.17
N LYS A 103 10.62 8.60 -24.35
CA LYS A 103 11.62 8.00 -25.23
C LYS A 103 13.02 8.08 -24.63
N LEU A 104 13.34 9.19 -23.96
CA LEU A 104 14.62 9.36 -23.30
C LEU A 104 14.80 8.33 -22.17
N MET A 105 13.79 8.14 -21.33
CA MET A 105 13.74 7.15 -20.26
C MET A 105 13.95 5.74 -20.83
N LEU A 106 13.12 5.29 -21.77
CA LEU A 106 13.22 3.93 -22.32
C LEU A 106 14.57 3.64 -22.99
N ASN A 107 15.11 4.58 -23.75
CA ASN A 107 16.42 4.44 -24.37
C ASN A 107 17.54 4.36 -23.32
N SER A 108 17.44 5.15 -22.25
CA SER A 108 18.41 5.14 -21.15
C SER A 108 18.38 3.80 -20.40
N LEU A 109 17.19 3.27 -20.11
CA LEU A 109 17.02 1.95 -19.49
C LEU A 109 17.62 0.84 -20.36
N ARG A 110 17.25 0.78 -21.65
CA ARG A 110 17.78 -0.22 -22.59
C ARG A 110 19.29 -0.13 -22.78
N SER A 111 19.85 1.08 -22.77
CA SER A 111 21.31 1.26 -22.87
C SER A 111 22.09 0.56 -21.76
N LYS A 112 21.49 0.40 -20.56
CA LYS A 112 22.11 -0.33 -19.44
C LYS A 112 21.80 -1.81 -19.44
N ALA A 113 20.74 -2.22 -20.12
CA ALA A 113 20.41 -3.62 -20.31
C ALA A 113 21.06 -4.24 -21.57
N TYR A 114 21.80 -3.46 -22.37
CA TYR A 114 22.31 -3.91 -23.67
C TYR A 114 23.09 -5.24 -23.65
N SER A 115 23.87 -5.49 -22.59
CA SER A 115 24.62 -6.73 -22.43
C SER A 115 23.84 -7.86 -21.75
N ASP A 116 22.64 -7.58 -21.24
CA ASP A 116 21.75 -8.53 -20.57
C ASP A 116 20.47 -8.71 -21.40
N PHE A 117 20.49 -9.70 -22.29
CA PHE A 117 19.37 -10.03 -23.16
C PHE A 117 18.07 -10.30 -22.39
N PHE A 118 18.15 -10.87 -21.18
CA PHE A 118 16.96 -11.15 -20.38
C PHE A 118 16.35 -9.84 -19.86
N LEU A 119 17.17 -8.96 -19.29
CA LEU A 119 16.72 -7.67 -18.78
C LEU A 119 16.18 -6.77 -19.90
N ASP A 120 16.85 -6.72 -21.05
CA ASP A 120 16.39 -5.93 -22.20
C ASP A 120 15.04 -6.42 -22.74
N ASN A 121 14.85 -7.75 -22.81
CA ASN A 121 13.57 -8.33 -23.19
C ASN A 121 12.46 -8.02 -22.17
N LYS A 122 12.78 -8.04 -20.86
CA LYS A 122 11.85 -7.63 -19.80
C LYS A 122 11.43 -6.17 -19.93
N ILE A 123 12.39 -5.26 -20.07
CA ILE A 123 12.13 -3.82 -20.30
C ILE A 123 11.23 -3.66 -21.53
N SER A 124 11.58 -4.32 -22.63
CA SER A 124 10.86 -4.22 -23.89
C SER A 124 9.42 -4.73 -23.83
N ARG A 125 9.14 -5.75 -23.02
CA ARG A 125 7.79 -6.34 -22.93
C ARG A 125 6.91 -5.66 -21.90
N GLU A 126 7.48 -5.37 -20.73
CA GLU A 126 6.71 -4.87 -19.58
C GLU A 126 6.49 -3.36 -19.65
N LEU A 127 7.40 -2.62 -20.30
CA LEU A 127 7.30 -1.17 -20.48
C LEU A 127 6.79 -0.75 -21.88
N ASP A 128 6.36 -1.69 -22.72
CA ASP A 128 5.65 -1.38 -23.97
C ASP A 128 4.19 -1.01 -23.68
N ARG A 129 4.01 0.20 -23.16
CA ARG A 129 2.72 0.74 -22.70
C ARG A 129 2.63 2.23 -23.08
N PRO A 130 1.42 2.77 -23.31
CA PRO A 130 1.24 4.20 -23.61
C PRO A 130 1.54 5.12 -22.41
N PHE A 131 1.48 4.58 -21.19
CA PHE A 131 1.76 5.27 -19.94
C PHE A 131 2.65 4.38 -19.07
N LEU A 132 3.61 5.00 -18.39
CA LEU A 132 4.49 4.34 -17.43
C LEU A 132 4.45 5.09 -16.11
N VAL A 133 4.61 4.34 -15.02
CA VAL A 133 4.68 4.90 -13.68
C VAL A 133 6.15 5.19 -13.33
N VAL A 134 6.42 6.39 -12.85
CA VAL A 134 7.67 6.77 -12.17
C VAL A 134 7.32 7.01 -10.71
N MET A 135 7.89 6.20 -9.82
CA MET A 135 7.56 6.22 -8.40
C MET A 135 8.82 6.34 -7.53
N GLU A 136 8.62 6.87 -6.34
CA GLU A 136 9.63 6.99 -5.30
C GLU A 136 10.25 5.63 -4.99
N TYR A 137 11.57 5.58 -4.84
CA TYR A 137 12.21 4.41 -4.25
C TYR A 137 12.14 4.51 -2.73
N ILE A 138 11.47 3.54 -2.10
CA ILE A 138 11.43 3.41 -0.64
C ILE A 138 12.52 2.42 -0.21
N PRO A 139 13.57 2.85 0.53
CA PRO A 139 14.54 1.94 1.12
C PRO A 139 13.81 1.06 2.14
N SER A 140 13.52 -0.17 1.74
CA SER A 140 12.56 -1.02 2.44
C SER A 140 12.79 -2.50 2.21
N VAL A 141 12.06 -3.29 2.98
CA VAL A 141 11.96 -4.73 2.86
C VAL A 141 10.49 -5.12 2.77
N SER A 142 10.17 -6.06 1.90
CA SER A 142 8.81 -6.61 1.82
C SER A 142 8.52 -7.49 3.03
N LEU A 143 7.30 -7.42 3.59
CA LEU A 143 6.90 -8.29 4.71
C LEU A 143 7.13 -9.77 4.41
N ARG A 144 6.88 -10.22 3.18
CA ARG A 144 7.07 -11.62 2.78
C ARG A 144 8.52 -12.10 2.89
N THR A 145 9.48 -11.18 2.79
CA THR A 145 10.91 -11.52 2.81
C THR A 145 11.50 -11.61 4.21
N LEU A 146 10.77 -11.15 5.22
CA LEU A 146 11.21 -11.16 6.60
C LEU A 146 10.97 -12.52 7.25
N ASP A 147 11.92 -12.94 8.08
CA ASP A 147 11.73 -14.12 8.91
C ASP A 147 10.78 -13.85 10.10
N ARG A 148 10.36 -14.91 10.78
CA ARG A 148 9.45 -14.84 11.94
C ARG A 148 9.94 -13.88 13.03
N ASN A 149 11.24 -13.86 13.31
CA ASN A 149 11.80 -13.01 14.37
C ASN A 149 11.79 -11.54 13.94
N GLN A 150 12.09 -11.28 12.67
CA GLN A 150 12.03 -9.94 12.09
C GLN A 150 10.59 -9.42 12.03
N ILE A 151 9.62 -10.24 11.61
CA ILE A 151 8.18 -9.87 11.66
C ILE A 151 7.76 -9.58 13.10
N SER A 152 8.18 -10.42 14.05
CA SER A 152 7.90 -10.18 15.46
C SER A 152 8.51 -8.86 15.91
N GLU A 153 9.74 -8.52 15.55
CA GLU A 153 10.35 -7.21 15.84
C GLU A 153 9.60 -6.06 15.16
N VAL A 154 9.13 -6.28 13.94
CA VAL A 154 8.37 -5.30 13.18
C VAL A 154 7.06 -4.95 13.91
N PHE A 155 6.38 -5.91 14.53
CA PHE A 155 5.05 -5.66 15.10
C PHE A 155 4.98 -5.78 16.63
N SER A 156 6.07 -6.08 17.35
CA SER A 156 6.06 -6.30 18.81
C SER A 156 6.23 -5.04 19.65
N LYS A 157 6.96 -4.04 19.14
CA LYS A 157 7.34 -2.83 19.91
C LYS A 157 6.64 -1.56 19.45
N ASP A 158 5.96 -1.63 18.33
CA ASP A 158 5.56 -0.46 17.56
C ASP A 158 4.10 -0.59 17.15
N SER A 159 3.26 -0.02 17.99
CA SER A 159 1.83 0.11 17.79
C SER A 159 1.49 0.92 16.55
N GLU A 160 2.39 1.82 16.11
CA GLU A 160 2.14 2.73 15.01
C GLU A 160 2.02 1.97 13.69
N ARG A 161 2.89 1.00 13.42
CA ARG A 161 2.78 0.19 12.21
C ARG A 161 1.54 -0.68 12.15
N LEU A 162 1.06 -1.15 13.30
CA LEU A 162 -0.21 -1.89 13.37
C LEU A 162 -1.39 -0.94 13.10
N ARG A 163 -1.34 0.30 13.60
CA ARG A 163 -2.31 1.33 13.27
C ARG A 163 -2.27 1.73 11.79
N GLN A 164 -1.08 1.87 11.20
CA GLN A 164 -0.87 2.11 9.77
C GLN A 164 -1.43 0.97 8.90
N LEU A 165 -1.24 -0.28 9.34
CA LEU A 165 -1.89 -1.44 8.71
C LEU A 165 -3.41 -1.26 8.73
N GLY A 166 -3.99 -0.99 9.91
CA GLY A 166 -5.44 -0.75 10.03
C GLY A 166 -5.95 0.37 9.12
N ASN A 167 -5.22 1.49 9.02
CA ASN A 167 -5.62 2.59 8.13
C ASN A 167 -5.58 2.16 6.65
N THR A 168 -4.54 1.43 6.26
CA THR A 168 -4.42 0.86 4.91
C THR A 168 -5.58 -0.09 4.59
N LEU A 169 -6.00 -0.90 5.56
CA LEU A 169 -7.11 -1.83 5.41
C LEU A 169 -8.47 -1.13 5.24
N ALA A 170 -8.67 0.01 5.91
CA ALA A 170 -9.85 0.84 5.68
C ALA A 170 -9.88 1.41 4.25
N LEU A 171 -8.73 1.86 3.73
CA LEU A 171 -8.60 2.26 2.32
C LEU A 171 -8.90 1.11 1.36
N ASP A 172 -8.42 -0.10 1.66
CA ASP A 172 -8.66 -1.29 0.83
C ASP A 172 -10.15 -1.64 0.76
N LEU A 173 -10.87 -1.55 1.88
CA LEU A 173 -12.34 -1.69 1.91
C LEU A 173 -13.04 -0.53 1.18
N PHE A 174 -12.50 0.68 1.19
CA PHE A 174 -13.08 1.79 0.45
C PHE A 174 -12.93 1.62 -1.08
N LEU A 175 -11.76 1.16 -1.52
CA LEU A 175 -11.39 1.03 -2.94
C LEU A 175 -11.69 -0.35 -3.54
N ASN A 176 -12.22 -1.28 -2.75
CA ASN A 176 -12.36 -2.70 -3.08
C ASN A 176 -11.02 -3.34 -3.50
N ASN A 177 -9.93 -3.01 -2.82
CA ASN A 177 -8.64 -3.63 -3.06
C ASN A 177 -8.53 -4.95 -2.29
N SER A 178 -8.85 -6.05 -2.97
CA SER A 178 -8.84 -7.38 -2.36
C SER A 178 -7.46 -8.04 -2.29
N ASP A 179 -6.40 -7.48 -2.91
CA ASP A 179 -5.14 -8.20 -3.10
C ASP A 179 -4.22 -8.19 -1.87
N ARG A 180 -4.41 -7.25 -0.92
CA ARG A 180 -3.54 -7.11 0.27
C ARG A 180 -3.86 -8.11 1.38
N VAL A 181 -4.97 -7.88 2.10
CA VAL A 181 -5.45 -8.76 3.19
C VAL A 181 -6.92 -9.10 2.94
N PRO A 182 -7.31 -10.38 2.99
CA PRO A 182 -8.65 -10.83 2.61
C PRO A 182 -9.70 -10.60 3.73
N LEU A 183 -10.11 -9.36 3.96
CA LEU A 183 -11.04 -9.03 5.07
C LEU A 183 -12.47 -9.55 4.82
N ILE A 184 -13.06 -9.15 3.70
CA ILE A 184 -14.42 -9.53 3.28
C ILE A 184 -14.44 -10.34 1.99
N TRP A 185 -13.24 -10.59 1.45
CA TRP A 185 -13.00 -11.29 0.19
C TRP A 185 -12.55 -12.71 0.45
N ASN A 186 -12.87 -13.61 -0.48
CA ASN A 186 -12.44 -14.99 -0.43
C ASN A 186 -11.20 -15.20 -1.31
N ASN A 187 -10.07 -14.65 -0.88
CA ASN A 187 -8.78 -14.87 -1.52
C ASN A 187 -7.68 -15.05 -0.46
N GLU A 188 -6.44 -15.17 -0.92
CA GLU A 188 -5.29 -15.48 -0.07
C GLU A 188 -4.62 -14.23 0.52
N GLY A 189 -4.84 -13.05 -0.06
CA GLY A 189 -4.02 -11.87 0.18
C GLY A 189 -2.59 -11.99 -0.35
N ASN A 190 -1.84 -10.91 -0.23
CA ASN A 190 -0.49 -10.80 -0.76
C ASN A 190 0.40 -9.93 0.16
N PRO A 191 1.24 -10.53 1.02
CA PRO A 191 2.15 -9.79 1.89
C PRO A 191 3.24 -9.03 1.13
N ASN A 192 3.42 -9.29 -0.18
CA ASN A 192 4.37 -8.50 -0.98
C ASN A 192 3.90 -7.06 -1.17
N ASN A 193 2.61 -6.79 -1.05
CA ASN A 193 2.03 -5.45 -1.26
C ASN A 193 2.20 -4.52 -0.04
N PHE A 194 2.99 -4.97 0.94
CA PHE A 194 3.45 -4.18 2.07
C PHE A 194 4.97 -4.12 2.10
N LEU A 195 5.48 -2.90 2.21
CA LEU A 195 6.88 -2.60 2.47
C LEU A 195 7.02 -2.08 3.90
N VAL A 196 8.11 -2.42 4.56
CA VAL A 196 8.53 -1.79 5.81
C VAL A 196 9.79 -1.00 5.49
N GLU A 197 9.75 0.31 5.70
CA GLU A 197 10.92 1.17 5.57
C GLU A 197 12.05 0.60 6.42
N PHE A 198 13.25 0.55 5.86
CA PHE A 198 14.40 0.01 6.54
C PHE A 198 15.65 0.81 6.20
N ARG A 199 16.26 1.36 7.25
CA ARG A 199 17.59 1.96 7.20
C ARG A 199 18.48 1.27 8.22
N GLU A 200 18.59 1.83 9.42
CA GLU A 200 19.24 1.18 10.57
C GLU A 200 18.22 0.38 11.40
N THR A 201 16.98 0.85 11.43
CA THR A 201 15.83 0.23 12.11
C THR A 201 14.64 0.19 11.16
N PHE A 202 13.64 -0.63 11.52
CA PHE A 202 12.34 -0.61 10.85
C PHE A 202 11.64 0.73 11.10
N GLY A 203 11.14 1.34 10.03
CA GLY A 203 10.39 2.59 10.01
C GLY A 203 8.91 2.34 9.71
N ASN A 204 8.28 3.17 8.87
CA ASN A 204 6.84 3.06 8.59
C ASN A 204 6.49 1.85 7.74
N LEU A 205 5.23 1.42 7.84
CA LEU A 205 4.59 0.54 6.87
C LEU A 205 4.16 1.37 5.66
N VAL A 206 4.46 0.87 4.46
CA VAL A 206 4.12 1.52 3.19
C VAL A 206 3.33 0.55 2.33
N ALA A 207 2.19 0.99 1.84
CA ALA A 207 1.30 0.22 0.99
C ALA A 207 1.70 0.42 -0.49
N ILE A 208 1.84 -0.68 -1.24
CA ILE A 208 2.12 -0.65 -2.69
C ILE A 208 1.06 -1.45 -3.45
N ASP A 209 0.97 -1.24 -4.76
CA ASP A 209 -0.01 -1.91 -5.63
C ASP A 209 -1.46 -1.72 -5.12
N SER A 210 -1.82 -0.46 -4.91
CA SER A 210 -3.08 -0.02 -4.30
C SER A 210 -4.26 0.10 -5.28
N SER A 211 -4.30 -0.67 -6.38
CA SER A 211 -5.31 -0.53 -7.44
C SER A 211 -6.75 -0.57 -6.91
N CYS A 212 -7.63 0.29 -7.42
CA CYS A 212 -9.06 0.24 -7.10
C CYS A 212 -9.81 -0.71 -8.04
N PHE A 213 -10.81 -1.43 -7.52
CA PHE A 213 -11.63 -2.36 -8.28
C PHE A 213 -13.12 -2.08 -8.08
N CYS A 214 -13.57 -0.89 -8.51
CA CYS A 214 -14.96 -0.49 -8.33
C CYS A 214 -15.93 -1.46 -9.03
N ILE A 215 -17.07 -1.73 -8.40
CA ILE A 215 -18.10 -2.63 -8.94
C ILE A 215 -19.20 -1.78 -9.59
N SER A 216 -19.72 -2.20 -10.74
CA SER A 216 -20.87 -1.53 -11.36
C SER A 216 -22.16 -1.89 -10.62
N SER A 217 -23.09 -0.94 -10.44
CA SER A 217 -24.39 -1.21 -9.81
C SER A 217 -25.26 -2.21 -10.58
N SER A 218 -24.95 -2.45 -11.84
CA SER A 218 -25.58 -3.49 -12.67
C SER A 218 -25.04 -4.90 -12.42
N GLN A 219 -23.94 -5.05 -11.68
CA GLN A 219 -23.33 -6.35 -11.40
C GLN A 219 -23.91 -6.95 -10.12
N MET A 220 -24.16 -8.26 -10.14
CA MET A 220 -24.71 -8.99 -8.99
C MET A 220 -23.85 -8.87 -7.73
N MET A 221 -22.52 -8.78 -7.89
CA MET A 221 -21.57 -8.63 -6.80
C MET A 221 -21.65 -7.27 -6.09
N TYR A 222 -22.35 -6.28 -6.65
CA TYR A 222 -22.43 -4.93 -6.07
C TYR A 222 -23.11 -4.94 -4.71
N GLN A 223 -24.31 -5.50 -4.63
CA GLN A 223 -25.09 -5.53 -3.39
C GLN A 223 -24.45 -6.45 -2.34
N ASP A 224 -23.93 -7.58 -2.81
CA ASP A 224 -23.19 -8.54 -1.99
C ASP A 224 -21.93 -7.92 -1.37
N TYR A 225 -21.19 -7.10 -2.13
CA TYR A 225 -20.08 -6.33 -1.58
C TYR A 225 -20.52 -5.35 -0.49
N LEU A 226 -21.55 -4.54 -0.77
CA LEU A 226 -22.05 -3.53 0.17
C LEU A 226 -22.58 -4.18 1.46
N GLU A 227 -23.26 -5.32 1.37
CA GLU A 227 -23.72 -6.08 2.53
C GLU A 227 -22.54 -6.60 3.36
N ARG A 228 -21.52 -7.17 2.72
CA ARG A 228 -20.32 -7.66 3.42
C ARG A 228 -19.53 -6.53 4.06
N LEU A 229 -19.38 -5.41 3.38
CA LEU A 229 -18.78 -4.20 3.94
C LEU A 229 -19.56 -3.70 5.16
N PHE A 230 -20.88 -3.57 5.05
CA PHE A 230 -21.73 -3.12 6.15
C PHE A 230 -21.54 -4.01 7.39
N ASN A 231 -21.61 -5.33 7.20
CA ASN A 231 -21.45 -6.28 8.30
C ASN A 231 -20.05 -6.19 8.92
N TYR A 232 -19.00 -6.09 8.11
CA TYR A 232 -17.62 -5.98 8.61
C TYR A 232 -17.38 -4.69 9.41
N VAL A 233 -17.80 -3.53 8.88
CA VAL A 233 -17.65 -2.24 9.57
C VAL A 233 -18.46 -2.24 10.87
N LYS A 234 -19.69 -2.78 10.84
CA LYS A 234 -20.53 -2.95 12.03
C LYS A 234 -19.84 -3.80 13.10
N THR A 235 -19.34 -4.98 12.74
CA THR A 235 -18.62 -5.86 13.67
C THR A 235 -17.36 -5.20 14.22
N THR A 236 -16.66 -4.38 13.43
CA THR A 236 -15.49 -3.63 13.89
C THR A 236 -15.85 -2.66 15.04
N PHE A 237 -16.98 -1.95 14.93
CA PHE A 237 -17.45 -1.06 15.98
C PHE A 237 -18.03 -1.81 17.19
N GLU A 238 -18.69 -2.94 16.97
CA GLU A 238 -19.17 -3.81 18.07
C GLU A 238 -17.99 -4.35 18.90
N ASP A 239 -16.91 -4.82 18.24
CA ASP A 239 -15.68 -5.22 18.91
C ASP A 239 -15.06 -4.07 19.71
N LEU A 240 -15.02 -2.85 19.15
CA LEU A 240 -14.51 -1.67 19.85
C LEU A 240 -15.33 -1.36 21.10
N GLU A 241 -16.65 -1.39 21.00
CA GLU A 241 -17.57 -1.12 22.11
C GLU A 241 -17.40 -2.15 23.23
N GLU A 242 -17.26 -3.43 22.90
CA GLU A 242 -17.00 -4.48 23.89
C GLU A 242 -15.67 -4.27 24.65
N ILE A 243 -14.65 -3.80 23.95
CA ILE A 243 -13.33 -3.48 24.53
C ILE A 243 -13.43 -2.27 25.46
N ILE A 244 -14.07 -1.18 25.01
CA ILE A 244 -14.23 0.06 25.81
C ILE A 244 -15.07 -0.20 27.07
N ASN A 245 -16.13 -1.00 26.98
CA ASN A 245 -17.05 -1.28 28.09
C ASN A 245 -16.51 -2.25 29.16
N GLY A 246 -15.19 -2.50 29.19
CA GLY A 246 -14.52 -3.03 30.37
C GLY A 246 -14.17 -4.52 30.33
N ARG A 247 -14.10 -5.14 29.15
CA ARG A 247 -13.53 -6.48 29.02
C ARG A 247 -12.02 -6.38 28.80
N THR A 248 -11.22 -6.98 29.68
CA THR A 248 -9.75 -7.07 29.52
C THR A 248 -9.39 -7.67 28.15
N LEU A 249 -8.45 -7.08 27.42
CA LEU A 249 -8.05 -7.56 26.09
C LEU A 249 -7.70 -9.06 26.08
N GLY A 250 -7.13 -9.59 27.16
CA GLY A 250 -6.75 -11.01 27.26
C GLY A 250 -7.92 -12.02 27.20
N LYS A 251 -9.18 -11.57 27.27
CA LYS A 251 -10.37 -12.44 27.26
C LYS A 251 -11.38 -12.14 26.14
N VAL A 252 -11.14 -11.08 25.36
CA VAL A 252 -12.03 -10.66 24.26
C VAL A 252 -11.63 -11.38 22.98
N SER A 253 -12.62 -11.86 22.23
CA SER A 253 -12.42 -12.23 20.83
C SER A 253 -12.68 -10.98 20.00
N ILE A 254 -11.73 -10.57 19.17
CA ILE A 254 -11.88 -9.41 18.27
C ILE A 254 -12.24 -9.96 16.89
N GLN A 255 -13.52 -10.29 16.68
CA GLN A 255 -13.97 -11.09 15.54
C GLN A 255 -13.65 -10.43 14.19
N SER A 256 -13.79 -9.11 14.10
CA SER A 256 -13.45 -8.35 12.89
C SER A 256 -11.98 -8.51 12.50
N MET A 257 -11.10 -8.86 13.44
CA MET A 257 -9.67 -9.02 13.20
C MET A 257 -9.23 -10.47 12.90
N ASP A 258 -10.15 -11.44 12.92
CA ASP A 258 -9.83 -12.84 12.59
C ASP A 258 -9.16 -12.97 11.21
N PRO A 259 -9.61 -12.31 10.13
CA PRO A 259 -8.93 -12.37 8.84
C PRO A 259 -7.49 -11.83 8.86
N VAL A 260 -7.23 -10.78 9.66
CA VAL A 260 -5.88 -10.23 9.84
C VAL A 260 -5.00 -11.24 10.57
N LYS A 261 -5.52 -11.85 11.64
CA LYS A 261 -4.82 -12.87 12.41
C LYS A 261 -4.46 -14.07 11.53
N GLU A 262 -5.43 -14.59 10.77
CA GLU A 262 -5.22 -15.71 9.84
C GLU A 262 -4.19 -15.38 8.76
N PHE A 263 -4.24 -14.17 8.20
CA PHE A 263 -3.27 -13.70 7.22
C PHE A 263 -1.84 -13.70 7.78
N PHE A 264 -1.65 -13.17 8.99
CA PHE A 264 -0.34 -13.15 9.65
C PHE A 264 0.17 -14.56 9.98
N GLU A 265 -0.70 -15.44 10.46
CA GLU A 265 -0.34 -16.82 10.78
C GLU A 265 0.07 -17.59 9.51
N LYS A 266 -0.72 -17.46 8.44
CA LYS A 266 -0.52 -18.17 7.17
C LYS A 266 0.71 -17.69 6.41
N HIS A 267 0.87 -16.37 6.26
CA HIS A 267 1.89 -15.81 5.37
C HIS A 267 3.16 -15.39 6.08
N LEU A 268 3.07 -15.04 7.36
CA LEU A 268 4.18 -14.47 8.13
C LEU A 268 4.62 -15.36 9.30
N SER A 269 3.93 -16.49 9.53
CA SER A 269 4.23 -17.45 10.61
C SER A 269 4.29 -16.80 12.00
N VAL A 270 3.53 -15.74 12.21
CA VAL A 270 3.40 -15.01 13.48
C VAL A 270 1.92 -14.89 13.81
N SER A 271 1.55 -15.12 15.06
CA SER A 271 0.19 -14.85 15.55
C SER A 271 0.20 -13.53 16.32
N LEU A 272 -0.69 -12.61 15.95
CA LEU A 272 -0.86 -11.35 16.66
C LEU A 272 -1.70 -11.60 17.91
N ASN A 273 -1.26 -11.03 19.04
CA ASN A 273 -2.06 -11.06 20.26
C ASN A 273 -3.15 -9.96 20.25
N ASN A 274 -4.08 -10.02 21.20
CA ASN A 274 -5.20 -9.08 21.24
C ASN A 274 -4.80 -7.62 21.41
N SER A 275 -3.66 -7.32 22.05
CA SER A 275 -3.13 -5.95 22.11
C SER A 275 -2.68 -5.47 20.73
N GLN A 276 -2.02 -6.32 19.95
CA GLN A 276 -1.61 -5.99 18.60
C GLN A 276 -2.81 -5.86 17.65
N LEU A 277 -3.76 -6.80 17.73
CA LEU A 277 -5.01 -6.74 16.94
C LEU A 277 -5.82 -5.50 17.29
N PHE A 278 -5.83 -5.08 18.56
CA PHE A 278 -6.48 -3.84 18.97
C PHE A 278 -5.83 -2.59 18.34
N GLN A 279 -4.50 -2.56 18.15
CA GLN A 279 -3.85 -1.45 17.42
C GLN A 279 -4.26 -1.44 15.94
N VAL A 280 -4.41 -2.60 15.31
CA VAL A 280 -4.96 -2.69 13.94
C VAL A 280 -6.39 -2.15 13.91
N LEU A 281 -7.23 -2.56 14.86
CA LEU A 281 -8.61 -2.10 14.97
C LEU A 281 -8.70 -0.57 15.20
N LYS A 282 -7.85 0.03 16.05
CA LYS A 282 -7.73 1.49 16.20
C LYS A 282 -7.40 2.15 14.86
N GLY A 283 -6.46 1.57 14.12
CA GLY A 283 -6.09 2.00 12.77
C GLY A 283 -7.28 1.98 11.80
N MET A 284 -8.06 0.89 11.80
CA MET A 284 -9.24 0.75 10.95
C MET A 284 -10.32 1.78 11.29
N VAL A 285 -10.60 1.99 12.58
CA VAL A 285 -11.61 2.97 13.04
C VAL A 285 -11.21 4.39 12.66
N LYS A 286 -9.93 4.76 12.81
CA LYS A 286 -9.43 6.05 12.29
C LYS A 286 -9.60 6.14 10.77
N GLY A 287 -9.25 5.10 10.03
CA GLY A 287 -9.41 5.10 8.58
C GLY A 287 -10.88 5.20 8.13
N PHE A 288 -11.80 4.54 8.83
CA PHE A 288 -13.25 4.70 8.61
C PHE A 288 -13.71 6.13 8.88
N PHE A 289 -13.22 6.74 9.96
CA PHE A 289 -13.45 8.15 10.20
C PHE A 289 -12.93 9.00 9.04
N GLU A 290 -11.69 8.82 8.60
CA GLU A 290 -11.12 9.59 7.47
C GLU A 290 -11.95 9.42 6.18
N VAL A 291 -12.38 8.20 5.86
CA VAL A 291 -13.29 7.92 4.74
C VAL A 291 -14.63 8.66 4.90
N SER A 292 -15.22 8.65 6.10
CA SER A 292 -16.47 9.38 6.36
C SER A 292 -16.34 10.89 6.12
N GLN A 293 -15.16 11.45 6.37
CA GLN A 293 -14.87 12.88 6.23
C GLN A 293 -14.49 13.31 4.81
N VAL A 294 -14.26 12.37 3.88
CA VAL A 294 -13.93 12.74 2.49
C VAL A 294 -15.10 13.48 1.87
N GLU A 295 -14.91 14.73 1.46
CA GLU A 295 -15.96 15.49 0.81
C GLU A 295 -16.22 15.01 -0.63
N GLU A 296 -17.46 15.13 -1.09
CA GLU A 296 -17.82 14.82 -2.49
C GLU A 296 -16.99 15.61 -3.50
N THR A 297 -16.67 16.88 -3.17
CA THR A 297 -15.79 17.76 -3.94
C THR A 297 -14.39 17.17 -4.09
N GLN A 298 -13.80 16.62 -3.02
CA GLN A 298 -12.47 16.01 -3.06
C GLN A 298 -12.43 14.77 -3.95
N LEU A 299 -13.44 13.88 -3.87
CA LEU A 299 -13.52 12.71 -4.76
C LEU A 299 -13.70 13.11 -6.22
N LEU A 300 -14.52 14.13 -6.49
CA LEU A 300 -14.69 14.67 -7.84
C LEU A 300 -13.40 15.29 -8.37
N GLU A 301 -12.66 16.04 -7.55
CA GLU A 301 -11.37 16.62 -7.92
C GLU A 301 -10.34 15.54 -8.27
N VAL A 302 -10.26 14.46 -7.47
CA VAL A 302 -9.38 13.32 -7.75
C VAL A 302 -9.78 12.62 -9.06
N TYR A 303 -11.08 12.37 -9.26
CA TYR A 303 -11.60 11.76 -10.48
C TYR A 303 -11.30 12.62 -11.72
N GLU A 304 -11.55 13.93 -11.63
CA GLU A 304 -11.29 14.87 -12.72
C GLU A 304 -9.80 15.03 -13.01
N SER A 305 -8.97 15.08 -11.97
CA SER A 305 -7.50 15.10 -12.11
C SER A 305 -6.98 13.85 -12.80
N THR A 306 -7.56 12.68 -12.50
CA THR A 306 -7.26 11.43 -13.19
C THR A 306 -7.76 11.48 -14.64
N ARG A 307 -8.99 11.93 -14.87
CA ARG A 307 -9.62 11.99 -16.21
C ARG A 307 -8.85 12.90 -17.17
N GLN A 308 -8.35 14.02 -16.67
CA GLN A 308 -7.69 15.07 -17.46
C GLN A 308 -6.17 14.87 -17.57
N TYR A 309 -5.62 13.82 -16.93
CA TYR A 309 -4.18 13.57 -16.90
C TYR A 309 -3.53 13.45 -18.30
N PRO A 310 -4.00 12.57 -19.21
CA PRO A 310 -3.30 12.37 -20.48
C PRO A 310 -3.53 13.55 -21.45
N SER A 311 -2.49 13.97 -22.16
CA SER A 311 -2.66 14.92 -23.28
C SER A 311 -3.22 14.23 -24.52
N GLU A 312 -2.94 12.93 -24.69
CA GLU A 312 -3.49 12.08 -25.76
C GLU A 312 -3.86 10.70 -25.22
N ASP A 313 -5.06 10.21 -25.57
CA ASP A 313 -5.49 8.85 -25.23
C ASP A 313 -5.30 7.89 -26.41
N LYS A 314 -4.12 7.28 -26.47
CA LYS A 314 -3.80 6.30 -27.50
C LYS A 314 -4.67 5.05 -27.36
N LEU A 315 -5.42 4.74 -28.41
CA LEU A 315 -6.28 3.55 -28.53
C LEU A 315 -7.43 3.49 -27.50
N GLY A 316 -7.80 4.61 -26.86
CA GLY A 316 -8.88 4.65 -25.89
C GLY A 316 -8.56 3.92 -24.57
N PHE A 317 -7.28 3.69 -24.29
CA PHE A 317 -6.82 2.96 -23.11
C PHE A 317 -7.20 3.69 -21.81
N TRP A 318 -6.99 5.01 -21.77
CA TRP A 318 -7.31 5.82 -20.61
C TRP A 318 -8.82 5.91 -20.41
N GLN A 319 -9.58 6.12 -21.48
CA GLN A 319 -11.05 6.12 -21.45
C GLN A 319 -11.60 4.80 -20.89
N ALA A 320 -11.06 3.66 -21.31
CA ALA A 320 -11.47 2.34 -20.80
C ALA A 320 -11.14 2.17 -19.30
N GLY A 321 -9.97 2.63 -18.86
CA GLY A 321 -9.61 2.64 -17.44
C GLY A 321 -10.52 3.53 -16.60
N MET A 322 -10.81 4.74 -17.09
CA MET A 322 -11.75 5.68 -16.44
C MET A 322 -13.15 5.09 -16.33
N ALA A 323 -13.63 4.35 -17.34
CA ALA A 323 -14.93 3.68 -17.29
C ALA A 323 -15.01 2.57 -16.21
N SER A 324 -13.86 2.11 -15.71
CA SER A 324 -13.77 1.14 -14.61
C SER A 324 -13.77 1.80 -13.23
N ILE A 325 -13.64 3.13 -13.14
CA ILE A 325 -13.75 3.88 -11.89
C ILE A 325 -15.20 4.33 -11.73
N ASN A 326 -15.89 3.79 -10.72
CA ASN A 326 -17.30 4.09 -10.47
C ASN A 326 -17.46 4.94 -9.21
N LEU A 327 -17.68 6.25 -9.38
CA LEU A 327 -17.94 7.14 -8.25
C LEU A 327 -19.20 6.78 -7.47
N GLY A 328 -20.23 6.21 -8.12
CA GLY A 328 -21.42 5.75 -7.42
C GLY A 328 -21.10 4.64 -6.41
N PHE A 329 -20.24 3.70 -6.79
CA PHE A 329 -19.74 2.65 -5.89
C PHE A 329 -19.01 3.22 -4.68
N LEU A 330 -18.11 4.19 -4.90
CA LEU A 330 -17.37 4.84 -3.81
C LEU A 330 -18.30 5.64 -2.89
N ARG A 331 -19.30 6.33 -3.44
CA ARG A 331 -20.32 7.04 -2.65
C ARG A 331 -21.13 6.11 -1.77
N ASP A 332 -21.60 4.98 -2.31
CA ASP A 332 -22.38 4.00 -1.54
C ASP A 332 -21.53 3.34 -0.44
N THR A 333 -20.27 3.03 -0.75
CA THR A 333 -19.27 2.51 0.21
C THR A 333 -19.01 3.52 1.32
N LYS A 334 -18.76 4.80 0.98
CA LYS A 334 -18.61 5.89 1.94
C LYS A 334 -19.85 6.02 2.82
N ALA A 335 -21.05 6.03 2.24
CA ALA A 335 -22.30 6.22 2.96
C ALA A 335 -22.53 5.14 4.04
N ILE A 336 -22.13 3.90 3.77
CA ILE A 336 -22.15 2.82 4.77
C ILE A 336 -21.18 3.10 5.91
N ILE A 337 -19.93 3.46 5.58
CA ILE A 337 -18.88 3.75 6.56
C ILE A 337 -19.24 4.96 7.41
N GLU A 338 -19.72 6.03 6.80
CA GLU A 338 -20.17 7.27 7.45
C GLU A 338 -21.32 7.01 8.41
N LYS A 339 -22.39 6.34 7.95
CA LYS A 339 -23.53 5.99 8.81
C LYS A 339 -23.11 5.21 10.06
N LEU A 340 -22.21 4.23 9.91
CA LEU A 340 -21.74 3.43 11.05
C LEU A 340 -20.80 4.23 11.95
N THR A 341 -19.92 5.05 11.38
CA THR A 341 -19.05 5.95 12.14
C THR A 341 -19.84 6.95 12.98
N ASP A 342 -20.91 7.54 12.42
CA ASP A 342 -21.79 8.48 13.11
C ASP A 342 -22.57 7.81 14.25
N ASN A 343 -23.11 6.61 14.01
CA ASN A 343 -23.81 5.83 15.03
C ASN A 343 -22.90 5.46 16.21
N HIS A 344 -21.59 5.39 15.99
CA HIS A 344 -20.57 5.08 16.99
C HIS A 344 -19.64 6.27 17.28
N SER A 345 -20.14 7.51 17.14
CA SER A 345 -19.35 8.74 17.24
C SER A 345 -18.59 8.91 18.56
N GLU A 346 -19.14 8.46 19.68
CA GLU A 346 -18.44 8.45 20.99
C GLU A 346 -17.22 7.52 20.96
N ASN A 347 -17.38 6.29 20.46
CA ASN A 347 -16.30 5.31 20.34
C ASN A 347 -15.23 5.79 19.35
N THR A 348 -15.65 6.36 18.22
CA THR A 348 -14.74 6.99 17.24
C THR A 348 -13.94 8.11 17.89
N SER A 349 -14.61 9.04 18.59
CA SER A 349 -13.95 10.15 19.28
C SER A 349 -12.95 9.67 20.33
N TRP A 350 -13.29 8.59 21.06
CA TRP A 350 -12.39 7.96 22.01
C TRP A 350 -11.14 7.40 21.31
N VAL A 351 -11.27 6.66 20.20
CA VAL A 351 -10.13 6.14 19.42
C VAL A 351 -9.25 7.28 18.92
N LEU A 352 -9.84 8.35 18.38
CA LEU A 352 -9.07 9.50 17.87
C LEU A 352 -8.30 10.21 18.99
N SER A 353 -8.93 10.39 20.16
CA SER A 353 -8.28 11.04 21.32
C SER A 353 -7.15 10.20 21.94
N THR A 354 -7.18 8.88 21.73
CA THR A 354 -6.20 7.93 22.25
C THR A 354 -5.30 7.37 21.15
N TYR A 355 -5.37 7.87 19.91
CA TYR A 355 -4.77 7.19 18.76
C TYR A 355 -3.28 6.94 18.94
N GLU A 356 -2.55 7.99 19.35
CA GLU A 356 -1.12 7.99 19.61
C GLU A 356 -0.72 7.29 20.92
N SER A 357 -1.67 7.07 21.84
CA SER A 357 -1.36 6.42 23.11
C SER A 357 -1.31 4.89 22.96
N ASP A 358 -0.23 4.32 23.49
CA ASP A 358 -0.07 2.87 23.68
C ASP A 358 -0.85 2.36 24.89
N GLU A 359 -1.48 3.28 25.63
CA GLU A 359 -2.40 2.97 26.71
C GLU A 359 -3.63 2.27 26.14
N SER A 360 -3.52 0.96 25.99
CA SER A 360 -4.71 0.12 26.02
C SER A 360 -5.39 0.40 27.36
N PRO A 361 -6.70 0.73 27.39
CA PRO A 361 -7.43 0.98 28.64
C PRO A 361 -7.51 -0.26 29.57
N LEU A 362 -6.79 -1.34 29.25
CA LEU A 362 -7.00 -2.68 29.75
C LEU A 362 -5.65 -3.31 30.11
N TYR A 363 -5.14 -2.92 31.28
CA TYR A 363 -4.25 -3.76 32.08
C TYR A 363 -5.07 -4.69 32.97
#